data_AF-A0A2I0WAK7-F1
#
_entry.id   AF-A0A2I0WAK7-F1
#
_cell.length_a   1.000
_cell.length_b   1.000
_cell.length_c   1.000
_cell.angle_alpha   90.00
_cell.angle_beta   90.00
_cell.angle_gamma   90.00
#
_symmetry.space_group_name_H-M   'P 1'
#
loop_
_entity.id
_entity.type
_entity.pdbx_description
1 polymer ?
#
loop_
_entity_poly.entity_id
_entity_poly.type
_entity_poly.pdbx_seq_one_letter_code
_entity_poly.pdbx_strand_id
1 'polypeptide(L)'
;MPSTEDLVHVLNIVSLSDILSRFQGLDCMHEWSSVLSLGEQQRLAFARLLLAKPNFVLMDESTSALDEANEVCKWYSATLSHRFWLCLGLAFFEAAL
;
A
#
# COMPACT_ATOMS: atom_id res chain seq x y z
N MET A 1 3.11 -17.52 -5.76
CA MET A 1 4.06 -16.39 -5.70
C MET A 1 3.63 -15.38 -6.74
N PRO A 2 3.67 -14.07 -6.44
CA PRO A 2 3.27 -13.04 -7.42
C PRO A 2 4.23 -13.04 -8.61
N SER A 3 3.68 -12.84 -9.81
CA SER A 3 4.45 -12.66 -11.03
C SER A 3 5.03 -11.25 -11.12
N THR A 4 6.00 -11.03 -12.00
CA THR A 4 6.54 -9.69 -12.29
C THR A 4 5.43 -8.72 -12.70
N GLU A 5 4.45 -9.18 -13.46
CA GLU A 5 3.31 -8.36 -13.88
C GLU A 5 2.43 -7.95 -12.68
N ASP A 6 2.21 -8.86 -11.73
CA ASP A 6 1.48 -8.55 -10.49
C ASP A 6 2.22 -7.49 -9.65
N LEU A 7 3.55 -7.59 -9.55
CA LEU A 7 4.37 -6.64 -8.81
C LEU A 7 4.30 -5.24 -9.44
N VAL A 8 4.46 -5.15 -10.75
CA VAL A 8 4.37 -3.88 -11.49
C VAL A 8 2.96 -3.29 -11.39
N HIS A 9 1.93 -4.13 -11.51
CA HIS A 9 0.55 -3.71 -11.38
C HIS A 9 0.26 -3.11 -10.00
N VAL A 10 0.70 -3.77 -8.93
CA VAL A 10 0.52 -3.26 -7.57
C VAL A 10 1.29 -1.97 -7.32
N LEU A 11 2.52 -1.84 -7.83
CA LEU A 11 3.29 -0.58 -7.74
C LEU A 11 2.57 0.58 -8.44
N ASN A 12 1.92 0.32 -9.58
CA ASN A 12 1.09 1.31 -10.26
C ASN A 12 -0.14 1.69 -9.42
N ILE A 13 -0.79 0.72 -8.77
CA ILE A 13 -1.95 1.00 -7.90
C ILE A 13 -1.54 1.95 -6.78
N VAL A 14 -0.41 1.69 -6.11
CA VAL A 14 0.05 2.49 -4.96
C VAL A 14 0.86 3.74 -5.37
N SER A 15 0.80 4.17 -6.63
CA SER A 15 1.51 5.34 -7.14
C SER A 15 3.02 5.32 -6.87
N LEU A 16 3.66 4.15 -7.01
CA LEU A 16 5.11 3.89 -6.88
C LEU A 16 5.73 3.33 -8.17
N SER A 17 5.19 3.67 -9.33
CA SER A 17 5.67 3.17 -10.62
C SER A 17 7.08 3.66 -10.99
N ASP A 18 7.46 4.84 -10.47
CA ASP A 18 8.75 5.50 -10.64
C ASP A 18 9.89 4.82 -9.87
N ILE A 19 9.60 3.98 -8.87
CA ILE A 19 10.61 3.24 -8.12
C ILE A 19 11.47 2.36 -9.05
N LEU A 20 10.86 1.79 -10.09
CA LEU A 20 11.56 0.90 -11.02
C LEU A 20 12.64 1.63 -11.82
N SER A 21 12.36 2.86 -12.26
CA SER A 21 13.33 3.67 -12.99
C SER A 21 14.37 4.27 -12.05
N ARG A 22 13.99 4.60 -10.80
CA ARG A 22 14.89 5.15 -9.77
C ARG A 22 15.92 4.15 -9.27
N PHE A 23 15.56 2.86 -9.13
CA PHE A 23 16.39 1.86 -8.47
C PHE A 23 16.80 0.68 -9.37
N GLN A 24 16.80 0.87 -10.70
CA GLN A 24 17.29 -0.14 -11.67
C GLN A 24 16.48 -1.46 -11.69
N GLY A 25 15.16 -1.37 -11.50
CA GLY A 25 14.24 -2.50 -11.59
C GLY A 25 13.94 -3.19 -10.25
N LEU A 26 13.35 -4.38 -10.33
CA LEU A 26 12.80 -5.12 -9.17
C LEU A 26 13.84 -5.94 -8.40
N ASP A 27 14.98 -6.27 -9.02
CA ASP A 27 16.00 -7.16 -8.45
C ASP A 27 17.06 -6.42 -7.62
N CYS A 28 16.83 -5.13 -7.33
CA CYS A 28 17.75 -4.31 -6.56
C CYS A 28 17.59 -4.49 -5.04
N MET A 29 18.68 -4.31 -4.31
CA MET A 29 18.71 -4.38 -2.84
C MET A 29 19.19 -3.05 -2.27
N HIS A 30 18.30 -2.35 -1.57
CA HIS A 30 18.59 -1.08 -0.92
C HIS A 30 18.11 -1.09 0.54
N GLU A 31 18.66 -0.19 1.35
CA GLU A 31 18.10 0.14 2.65
C GLU A 31 16.88 1.04 2.45
N TRP A 32 15.72 0.44 2.21
CA TRP A 32 14.50 1.15 1.81
C TRP A 32 14.05 2.24 2.79
N SER A 33 14.37 2.10 4.09
CA SER A 33 14.07 3.10 5.12
C SER A 33 14.87 4.39 4.98
N SER A 34 16.04 4.37 4.35
CA SER A 34 16.89 5.55 4.14
C SER A 34 16.70 6.20 2.78
N VAL A 35 16.21 5.46 1.77
CA VAL A 35 16.04 5.97 0.40
C VAL A 35 14.60 6.33 0.02
N LEU A 36 13.60 5.84 0.76
CA LEU A 36 12.20 6.15 0.55
C LEU A 36 11.71 7.18 1.56
N SER A 37 10.88 8.12 1.12
CA SER A 37 10.16 9.02 2.01
C SER A 37 9.17 8.26 2.89
N LEU A 38 8.70 8.87 3.99
CA LEU A 38 7.74 8.23 4.88
C LEU A 38 6.43 7.83 4.15
N GLY A 39 5.93 8.69 3.25
CA GLY A 39 4.76 8.38 2.43
C GLY A 39 5.01 7.28 1.40
N GLU A 40 6.21 7.20 0.81
CA GLU A 40 6.60 6.07 -0.05
C GLU A 40 6.69 4.75 0.72
N GLN A 41 7.22 4.78 1.94
CA GLN A 41 7.28 3.61 2.81
C GLN A 41 5.87 3.10 3.18
N GLN A 42 4.94 4.01 3.48
CA GLN A 42 3.53 3.65 3.71
C GLN A 42 2.88 3.04 2.47
N ARG A 43 3.06 3.65 1.29
CA ARG A 43 2.53 3.11 0.02
C ARG A 43 3.13 1.74 -0.32
N LEU A 44 4.41 1.51 -0.02
CA LEU A 44 5.06 0.21 -0.17
C LEU A 44 4.47 -0.83 0.82
N ALA A 45 4.10 -0.42 2.03
CA ALA A 45 3.38 -1.29 2.96
C ALA A 45 1.98 -1.67 2.42
N PHE A 46 1.25 -0.73 1.81
CA PHE A 46 0.00 -1.03 1.10
C PHE A 46 0.21 -1.99 -0.08
N ALA A 47 1.26 -1.82 -0.87
CA ALA A 47 1.60 -2.75 -1.94
C ALA A 47 1.79 -4.18 -1.42
N ARG A 48 2.53 -4.33 -0.32
CA ARG A 48 2.69 -5.62 0.36
C ARG A 48 1.36 -6.20 0.82
N LEU A 49 0.48 -5.37 1.34
CA LEU A 49 -0.84 -5.77 1.80
C LEU A 49 -1.73 -6.29 0.67
N LEU A 50 -1.74 -5.58 -0.47
CA LEU A 50 -2.46 -5.97 -1.69
C LEU A 50 -1.99 -7.33 -2.22
N LEU A 51 -0.69 -7.61 -2.17
CA LEU A 51 -0.10 -8.87 -2.60
C LEU A 51 -0.37 -10.01 -1.61
N ALA A 52 -0.22 -9.74 -0.31
CA ALA A 52 -0.38 -10.74 0.76
C ALA A 52 -1.83 -11.16 0.96
N LYS A 53 -2.80 -10.30 0.63
CA LYS A 53 -4.25 -10.56 0.75
C LYS A 53 -4.65 -11.14 2.13
N PRO A 54 -4.15 -10.61 3.27
CA PRO A 54 -4.43 -11.17 4.59
C PRO A 54 -5.92 -11.05 4.94
N ASN A 55 -6.46 -11.98 5.73
CA ASN A 55 -7.89 -11.96 6.12
C ASN A 55 -8.25 -10.80 7.07
N PHE A 56 -7.27 -10.29 7.82
CA PHE A 56 -7.44 -9.22 8.78
C PHE A 56 -6.25 -8.26 8.71
N VAL A 57 -6.54 -6.97 8.82
CA VAL A 57 -5.54 -5.90 8.81
C VAL A 57 -5.88 -4.89 9.89
N LEU A 58 -4.91 -4.62 10.76
CA LEU A 58 -4.95 -3.52 11.71
C LEU A 58 -4.06 -2.40 11.18
N MET A 59 -4.61 -1.20 11.08
CA MET A 59 -3.85 -0.01 10.69
C MET A 59 -4.06 1.08 11.73
N ASP A 60 -2.96 1.64 12.20
CA ASP A 60 -2.95 2.72 13.18
C ASP A 60 -2.30 3.95 12.54
N GLU A 61 -3.05 5.05 12.49
CA GLU A 61 -2.63 6.35 11.90
C GLU A 61 -1.92 6.27 10.52
N SER A 62 -2.26 5.27 9.71
CA SER A 62 -1.53 4.92 8.48
C SER A 62 -1.77 5.86 7.30
N THR A 63 -2.53 6.94 7.49
CA THR A 63 -2.94 7.90 6.44
C THR A 63 -2.35 9.28 6.63
N SER A 64 -1.67 9.55 7.76
CA SER A 64 -1.13 10.87 8.09
C SER A 64 -0.02 11.35 7.16
N ALA A 65 0.64 10.45 6.43
CA ALA A 65 1.70 10.79 5.47
C ALA A 65 1.30 10.57 4.00
N LEU A 66 0.00 10.42 3.71
CA LEU A 66 -0.55 10.28 2.36
C LEU A 66 -1.28 11.57 1.98
N ASP A 67 -0.61 12.44 1.22
CA ASP A 67 -1.07 13.81 0.95
C ASP A 67 -2.28 13.92 0.00
N GLU A 68 -2.81 12.82 -0.55
CA GLU A 68 -3.98 12.85 -1.44
C GLU A 68 -5.07 11.87 -1.00
N ALA A 69 -6.13 12.40 -0.37
CA ALA A 69 -7.33 11.66 0.04
C ALA A 69 -7.95 10.82 -1.10
N ASN A 70 -7.81 11.27 -2.35
CA ASN A 70 -8.32 10.55 -3.53
C ASN A 70 -7.53 9.28 -3.83
N GLU A 71 -6.19 9.30 -3.70
CA GLU A 71 -5.38 8.11 -3.93
C GLU A 71 -5.55 7.10 -2.80
N VAL A 72 -5.65 7.61 -1.58
CA VAL A 72 -5.98 6.82 -0.38
C VAL A 72 -7.27 6.02 -0.62
N CYS A 73 -8.35 6.66 -1.05
CA CYS A 73 -9.62 5.99 -1.39
C CYS A 73 -9.49 4.92 -2.51
N LYS A 74 -8.60 5.11 -3.49
CA LYS A 74 -8.33 4.11 -4.54
C LYS A 74 -7.61 2.89 -4.00
N TRP A 75 -6.61 3.08 -3.15
CA TRP A 75 -5.87 1.96 -2.54
C TRP A 75 -6.76 1.18 -1.58
N TYR A 76 -7.61 1.89 -0.85
CA TYR A 76 -8.66 1.29 -0.04
C TYR A 76 -9.60 0.45 -0.91
N SER A 77 -10.25 1.00 -1.93
CA SER A 77 -11.19 0.21 -2.75
C SER A 77 -10.54 -1.02 -3.41
N ALA A 78 -9.27 -0.92 -3.82
CA ALA A 78 -8.50 -2.04 -4.34
C ALA A 78 -8.19 -3.11 -3.28
N THR A 79 -7.98 -2.72 -2.02
CA THR A 79 -7.70 -3.66 -0.92
C THR A 79 -8.97 -4.20 -0.25
N LEU A 80 -10.06 -3.42 -0.27
CA LEU A 80 -11.28 -3.57 0.53
C LEU A 80 -12.36 -4.48 -0.06
N SER A 81 -12.21 -4.99 -1.29
CA SER A 81 -13.32 -5.68 -1.96
C SER A 81 -13.88 -6.91 -1.22
N HIS A 82 -13.20 -7.49 -0.21
CA HIS A 82 -13.66 -8.68 0.54
C HIS A 82 -13.19 -8.83 2.01
N ARG A 83 -12.77 -7.79 2.75
CA ARG A 83 -12.04 -7.99 4.05
C ARG A 83 -12.42 -7.03 5.17
N PHE A 84 -12.29 -7.51 6.41
CA PHE A 84 -12.56 -6.79 7.67
C PHE A 84 -11.37 -5.91 8.10
N TRP A 85 -11.65 -4.69 8.55
CA TRP A 85 -10.63 -3.72 8.96
C TRP A 85 -10.97 -3.08 10.29
N LEU A 86 -9.95 -2.91 11.12
CA LEU A 86 -10.04 -2.10 12.34
C LEU A 86 -9.05 -0.94 12.22
N CYS A 87 -9.54 0.29 12.31
CA CYS A 87 -8.75 1.51 12.38
C CYS A 87 -9.08 2.19 13.71
N LEU A 88 -8.10 2.41 14.59
CA LEU A 88 -8.29 3.06 15.88
C LEU A 88 -7.84 4.54 15.80
N GLY A 89 -8.69 5.43 15.27
CA GLY A 89 -8.42 6.88 15.17
C GLY A 89 -9.08 7.53 13.96
N LEU A 90 -9.56 8.78 14.10
CA LEU A 90 -10.64 9.49 13.38
C LEU A 90 -11.01 9.04 11.93
N ALA A 91 -11.72 7.90 11.91
CA ALA A 91 -12.80 7.45 11.02
C ALA A 91 -12.48 6.88 9.62
N PHE A 92 -12.54 5.53 9.54
CA PHE A 92 -13.18 4.79 8.44
C PHE A 92 -13.90 3.56 9.02
N PHE A 93 -15.18 3.36 8.70
CA PHE A 93 -16.04 2.24 9.15
C PHE A 93 -16.60 1.54 7.91
N GLU A 94 -16.53 0.21 7.85
CA GLU A 94 -17.65 -0.58 7.31
C GLU A 94 -17.88 -1.78 8.23
N ALA A 95 -19.03 -1.75 8.91
CA ALA A 95 -19.56 -2.83 9.71
C ALA A 95 -20.37 -3.76 8.80
N ALA A 96 -20.08 -5.05 8.85
CA ALA A 96 -21.09 -6.07 8.56
C ALA A 96 -20.74 -7.32 9.37
N LEU A 97 -21.71 -7.76 10.18
CA LEU A 97 -21.67 -8.93 11.06
C LEU A 97 -21.12 -10.20 10.38
#